data_AF-A0A7C4ALE2-F1
#
_entry.id   AF-A0A7C4ALE2-F1
#
_cell.length_a   1.000
_cell.length_b   1.000
_cell.length_c   1.000
_cell.angle_alpha   90.00
_cell.angle_beta   90.00
_cell.angle_gamma   90.00
#
_symmetry.space_group_name_H-M   'P 1'
#
loop_
_entity.id
_entity.type
_entity.pdbx_description
1 polymer ?
#
loop_
_entity_poly.entity_id
_entity_poly.type
_entity_poly.pdbx_seq_one_letter_code
_entity_poly.pdbx_strand_id
1 'polypeptide(L)'
;MSDKMSAMTEAMSMEQATQLRRIAMQSGNEELLQFADELEKGICEQEEEFAKLIDLLPATYDWKKQGSGPVHYEKSFRAALAKLPQGEVQQVAKALANLCAYGPGYSSLESQRIKQEIPNTPKRAMMSRVTREIRFSWQRAGSAVSVLTLYWLWRRGESTTGQRER
;
A
#
# COMPACT_ATOMS: atom_id res chain seq x y z
N MET A 1 1.37 11.78 -16.51
CA MET A 1 2.18 10.55 -16.74
C MET A 1 2.09 9.57 -15.56
N SER A 2 1.65 9.98 -14.36
CA SER A 2 1.46 9.08 -13.20
C SER A 2 0.26 8.13 -13.30
N ASP A 3 -0.81 8.49 -14.00
CA ASP A 3 -2.00 7.61 -14.15
C ASP A 3 -1.72 6.35 -14.97
N LYS A 4 -0.74 6.41 -15.89
CA LYS A 4 -0.36 5.26 -16.72
C LYS A 4 0.40 4.18 -15.94
N MET A 5 1.19 4.57 -14.93
CA MET A 5 1.97 3.62 -14.14
C MET A 5 1.09 2.88 -13.10
N SER A 6 0.08 3.57 -12.56
CA SER A 6 -0.92 2.95 -11.67
C SER A 6 -1.85 2.03 -12.46
N ALA A 7 -2.33 2.46 -13.63
CA ALA A 7 -3.08 1.61 -14.57
C ALA A 7 -2.24 0.44 -15.12
N MET A 8 -0.93 0.60 -15.34
CA MET A 8 -0.03 -0.50 -15.72
C MET A 8 0.11 -1.54 -14.60
N THR A 9 0.05 -1.15 -13.33
CA THR A 9 0.17 -2.08 -12.20
C THR A 9 -1.18 -2.75 -11.87
N GLU A 10 -2.30 -2.05 -12.10
CA GLU A 10 -3.67 -2.59 -12.20
C GLU A 10 -3.78 -3.65 -13.28
N ALA A 11 -3.33 -3.31 -14.49
CA ALA A 11 -3.22 -4.23 -15.60
C ALA A 11 -2.33 -5.42 -15.21
N MET A 12 -1.12 -5.24 -14.69
CA MET A 12 -0.17 -6.35 -14.47
C MET A 12 -0.67 -7.50 -13.57
N SER A 13 -1.47 -7.26 -12.52
CA SER A 13 -1.96 -8.35 -11.64
C SER A 13 -3.17 -9.08 -12.23
N MET A 14 -4.08 -8.34 -12.88
CA MET A 14 -5.23 -8.93 -13.57
C MET A 14 -4.80 -9.56 -14.90
N GLU A 15 -3.80 -8.98 -15.56
CA GLU A 15 -3.13 -9.49 -16.76
C GLU A 15 -2.36 -10.77 -16.43
N GLN A 16 -1.71 -10.88 -15.27
CA GLN A 16 -1.14 -12.14 -14.79
C GLN A 16 -2.20 -13.22 -14.59
N ALA A 17 -3.33 -12.92 -13.94
CA ALA A 17 -4.45 -13.84 -13.80
C ALA A 17 -5.02 -14.26 -15.18
N THR A 18 -5.23 -13.28 -16.06
CA THR A 18 -5.72 -13.47 -17.43
C THR A 18 -4.75 -14.29 -18.30
N GLN A 19 -3.44 -14.07 -18.12
CA GLN A 19 -2.38 -14.77 -18.86
C GLN A 19 -2.21 -16.20 -18.35
N LEU A 20 -2.28 -16.42 -17.03
CA LEU A 20 -2.37 -17.76 -16.42
C LEU A 20 -3.59 -18.52 -16.94
N ARG A 21 -4.75 -17.87 -16.98
CA ARG A 21 -6.00 -18.45 -17.52
C ARG A 21 -5.84 -18.85 -18.98
N ARG A 22 -5.23 -17.98 -19.80
CA ARG A 22 -4.93 -18.28 -21.22
C ARG A 22 -4.00 -19.48 -21.36
N ILE A 23 -2.95 -19.57 -20.55
CA ILE A 23 -2.02 -20.72 -20.55
C ILE A 23 -2.73 -22.00 -20.11
N ALA A 24 -3.58 -21.93 -19.08
CA ALA A 24 -4.36 -23.06 -18.60
C ALA A 24 -5.32 -23.60 -19.68
N MET A 25 -6.03 -22.71 -20.37
CA MET A 25 -6.93 -23.08 -21.48
C MET A 25 -6.17 -23.67 -22.68
N GLN A 26 -4.98 -23.15 -23.00
CA GLN A 26 -4.15 -23.66 -24.10
C GLN A 26 -3.52 -25.02 -23.80
N SER A 27 -3.21 -25.30 -22.53
CA SER A 27 -2.60 -26.54 -22.08
C SER A 27 -3.61 -27.61 -21.66
N GLY A 28 -4.90 -27.28 -21.56
CA GLY A 28 -5.94 -28.16 -21.01
C GLY A 28 -5.71 -28.51 -19.54
N ASN A 29 -4.95 -27.69 -18.81
CA ASN A 29 -4.59 -27.93 -17.42
C ASN A 29 -5.65 -27.32 -16.49
N GLU A 30 -6.52 -28.16 -15.96
CA GLU A 30 -7.62 -27.77 -15.08
C GLU A 30 -7.13 -27.20 -13.73
N GLU A 31 -6.01 -27.69 -13.19
CA GLU A 31 -5.44 -27.16 -11.94
C GLU A 31 -4.93 -25.72 -12.10
N LEU A 32 -4.28 -25.42 -13.23
CA LEU A 32 -3.85 -24.06 -13.55
C LEU A 32 -5.03 -23.13 -13.81
N LEU A 33 -6.13 -23.65 -14.36
CA LEU A 33 -7.34 -22.88 -14.59
C LEU A 33 -7.99 -22.51 -13.25
N GLN A 34 -8.12 -23.49 -12.35
CA GLN A 34 -8.65 -23.27 -11.01
C GLN A 34 -7.77 -22.28 -10.23
N PHE A 35 -6.44 -22.39 -10.34
CA PHE A 35 -5.53 -21.44 -9.70
C PHE A 35 -5.69 -20.02 -10.23
N ALA A 36 -5.89 -19.84 -11.54
CA ALA A 36 -6.14 -18.53 -12.13
C ALA A 36 -7.46 -17.92 -11.62
N ASP A 37 -8.52 -18.72 -11.51
CA ASP A 37 -9.83 -18.30 -11.02
C ASP A 37 -9.80 -17.93 -9.52
N GLU A 38 -9.08 -18.71 -8.70
CA GLU A 38 -8.85 -18.40 -7.29
C GLU A 38 -8.06 -17.11 -7.11
N LEU A 39 -7.08 -16.86 -7.98
CA LEU A 39 -6.26 -15.67 -7.96
C LEU A 39 -7.07 -14.42 -8.38
N GLU A 40 -7.91 -14.52 -9.41
CA GLU A 40 -8.84 -13.45 -9.82
C GLU A 40 -9.83 -13.13 -8.70
N LYS A 41 -10.46 -14.15 -8.11
CA LYS A 41 -11.39 -13.99 -7.00
C LYS A 41 -10.73 -13.32 -5.79
N GLY A 42 -9.53 -13.74 -5.42
CA GLY A 42 -8.78 -13.15 -4.32
C GLY A 42 -8.39 -11.68 -4.56
N ILE A 43 -8.15 -11.27 -5.81
CA ILE A 43 -7.92 -9.86 -6.16
C ILE A 43 -9.22 -9.05 -6.01
N CYS A 44 -10.34 -9.55 -6.54
CA CYS A 44 -11.63 -8.87 -6.45
C CYS A 44 -12.10 -8.68 -5.00
N GLU A 45 -11.99 -9.72 -4.15
CA GLU A 45 -12.36 -9.63 -2.74
C GLU A 45 -11.52 -8.59 -1.99
N GLN A 46 -10.22 -8.46 -2.30
CA GLN A 46 -9.35 -7.46 -1.67
C GLN A 46 -9.71 -6.02 -2.06
N GLU A 47 -10.07 -5.78 -3.32
CA GLU A 47 -10.52 -4.45 -3.78
C GLU A 47 -11.88 -4.10 -3.18
N GLU A 48 -12.81 -5.06 -3.05
CA GLU A 48 -14.09 -4.86 -2.38
C GLU A 48 -13.93 -4.52 -0.89
N GLU A 49 -13.05 -5.24 -0.18
CA GLU A 49 -12.75 -4.94 1.23
C GLU A 49 -12.08 -3.56 1.38
N PHE A 50 -11.16 -3.20 0.49
CA PHE A 50 -10.57 -1.86 0.51
C PHE A 50 -11.59 -0.76 0.20
N ALA A 51 -12.52 -0.99 -0.73
CA ALA A 51 -13.57 -0.03 -1.06
C ALA A 51 -14.45 0.32 0.15
N LYS A 52 -14.66 -0.63 1.08
CA LYS A 52 -15.38 -0.38 2.35
C LYS A 52 -14.59 0.52 3.31
N LEU A 53 -13.28 0.64 3.13
CA LEU A 53 -12.38 1.39 4.01
C LEU A 53 -12.02 2.77 3.45
N ILE A 54 -12.30 3.05 2.18
CA ILE A 54 -11.80 4.23 1.47
C ILE A 54 -12.29 5.54 2.10
N ASP A 55 -13.51 5.56 2.65
CA ASP A 55 -14.11 6.72 3.30
C ASP A 55 -13.41 7.11 4.61
N LEU A 56 -12.64 6.18 5.22
CA LEU A 56 -11.85 6.45 6.43
C LEU A 56 -10.50 7.08 6.11
N LEU A 57 -10.06 7.01 4.86
CA LEU A 57 -8.70 7.36 4.46
C LEU A 57 -8.64 8.77 3.86
N PRO A 58 -7.61 9.57 4.20
CA PRO A 58 -7.46 10.88 3.60
C PRO A 58 -7.18 10.77 2.09
N ALA A 59 -7.93 11.49 1.26
CA ALA A 59 -7.69 11.59 -0.17
C ALA A 59 -6.63 12.65 -0.54
N THR A 60 -6.39 13.60 0.37
CA THR A 60 -5.45 14.71 0.19
C THR A 60 -4.65 14.97 1.45
N TYR A 61 -3.51 15.64 1.30
CA TYR A 61 -2.73 16.19 2.40
C TYR A 61 -2.58 17.70 2.24
N ASP A 62 -2.40 18.39 3.35
CA ASP A 62 -2.10 19.82 3.41
C ASP A 62 -1.01 20.09 4.44
N TRP A 63 0.23 20.17 3.97
CA TRP A 63 1.37 20.49 4.80
C TRP A 63 1.66 21.97 4.65
N LYS A 64 1.16 22.78 5.59
CA LYS A 64 1.20 24.26 5.60
C LYS A 64 2.46 24.95 5.05
N LYS A 65 3.64 24.32 5.16
CA LYS A 65 4.94 24.86 4.68
C LYS A 65 5.55 24.13 3.48
N GLN A 66 5.01 22.98 3.09
CA GLN A 66 5.60 22.07 2.10
C GLN A 66 4.69 21.81 0.90
N GLY A 67 3.43 22.27 0.98
CA GLY A 67 2.42 22.16 -0.06
C GLY A 67 1.31 21.19 0.31
N SER A 68 0.30 21.14 -0.56
CA SER A 68 -0.81 20.21 -0.50
C SER A 68 -0.85 19.38 -1.79
N GLY A 69 -1.55 18.25 -1.74
CA GLY A 69 -1.67 17.39 -2.91
C GLY A 69 -2.48 16.12 -2.64
N PRO A 70 -2.64 15.29 -3.68
CA PRO A 70 -3.37 14.04 -3.56
C PRO A 70 -2.56 12.99 -2.79
N VAL A 71 -3.29 12.07 -2.18
CA VAL A 71 -2.75 10.88 -1.53
C VAL A 71 -3.00 9.68 -2.44
N HIS A 72 -1.97 8.89 -2.67
CA HIS A 72 -2.05 7.65 -3.43
C HIS A 72 -1.74 6.46 -2.53
N TYR A 73 -2.60 5.44 -2.56
CA TYR A 73 -2.40 4.19 -1.84
C TYR A 73 -2.00 3.10 -2.84
N GLU A 74 -0.77 2.60 -2.72
CA GLU A 74 -0.29 1.47 -3.52
C GLU A 74 -1.06 0.21 -3.18
N LYS A 75 -1.18 -0.69 -4.14
CA LYS A 75 -1.92 -1.96 -3.98
C LYS A 75 -1.46 -2.77 -2.78
N SER A 76 -0.15 -2.85 -2.59
CA SER A 76 0.45 -3.57 -1.47
C SER A 76 -0.01 -2.96 -0.14
N PHE A 77 -0.08 -1.63 -0.04
CA PHE A 77 -0.66 -0.98 1.13
C PHE A 77 -2.15 -1.32 1.32
N ARG A 78 -2.96 -1.26 0.26
CA ARG A 78 -4.40 -1.57 0.31
C ARG A 78 -4.65 -3.01 0.78
N ALA A 79 -3.95 -3.97 0.19
CA ALA A 79 -4.05 -5.39 0.52
C ALA A 79 -3.61 -5.67 1.97
N ALA A 80 -2.59 -4.97 2.46
CA ALA A 80 -2.16 -5.10 3.86
C ALA A 80 -3.18 -4.47 4.82
N LEU A 81 -3.78 -3.33 4.46
CA LEU A 81 -4.79 -2.67 5.27
C LEU A 81 -6.08 -3.49 5.38
N ALA A 82 -6.55 -4.08 4.27
CA ALA A 82 -7.77 -4.90 4.23
C ALA A 82 -7.69 -6.14 5.13
N LYS A 83 -6.47 -6.59 5.47
CA LYS A 83 -6.24 -7.76 6.35
C LYS A 83 -6.21 -7.39 7.84
N LEU A 84 -6.20 -6.11 8.19
CA LEU A 84 -6.15 -5.70 9.60
C LEU A 84 -7.52 -5.77 10.27
N PRO A 85 -7.57 -6.09 11.57
CA PRO A 85 -8.78 -5.92 12.37
C PRO A 85 -9.27 -4.47 12.34
N GLN A 86 -10.59 -4.27 12.38
CA GLN A 86 -11.23 -2.95 12.27
C GLN A 86 -10.64 -1.90 13.24
N GLY A 87 -10.34 -2.29 14.49
CA GLY A 87 -9.74 -1.38 15.47
C GLY A 87 -8.34 -0.89 15.08
N GLU A 88 -7.56 -1.71 14.40
CA GLU A 88 -6.25 -1.31 13.88
C GLU A 88 -6.37 -0.49 12.60
N VAL A 89 -7.33 -0.80 11.72
CA VAL A 89 -7.64 0.03 10.55
C VAL A 89 -7.95 1.47 10.98
N GLN A 90 -8.74 1.66 12.04
CA GLN A 90 -9.03 2.99 12.59
C GLN A 90 -7.77 3.69 13.10
N GLN A 91 -6.84 2.96 13.72
CA GLN A 91 -5.56 3.53 14.16
C GLN A 91 -4.68 3.94 12.97
N VAL A 92 -4.65 3.14 11.91
CA VAL A 92 -3.95 3.47 10.66
C VAL A 92 -4.56 4.71 10.02
N ALA A 93 -5.90 4.76 9.88
CA ALA A 93 -6.61 5.92 9.35
C ALA A 93 -6.30 7.20 10.14
N LYS A 94 -6.29 7.12 11.48
CA LYS A 94 -5.90 8.25 12.35
C LYS A 94 -4.44 8.67 12.14
N ALA A 95 -3.52 7.73 12.03
CA ALA A 95 -2.11 8.03 11.77
C ALA A 95 -1.92 8.69 10.39
N LEU A 96 -2.64 8.22 9.37
CA LEU A 96 -2.64 8.82 8.04
C LEU A 96 -3.25 10.23 8.05
N ALA A 97 -4.35 10.45 8.77
CA ALA A 97 -4.95 11.77 8.93
C ALA A 97 -3.95 12.75 9.59
N ASN A 98 -3.25 12.31 10.64
CA ASN A 98 -2.20 13.10 11.27
C ASN A 98 -1.04 13.39 10.31
N LEU A 99 -0.59 12.39 9.54
CA LEU A 99 0.45 12.59 8.53
C LEU A 99 -0.04 13.62 7.49
N CYS A 100 -1.26 13.51 7.01
CA CYS A 100 -1.81 14.38 5.97
C CYS A 100 -2.03 15.81 6.45
N ALA A 101 -2.36 16.03 7.73
CA ALA A 101 -2.58 17.34 8.30
C ALA A 101 -1.30 18.05 8.79
N TYR A 102 -0.33 17.29 9.31
CA TYR A 102 0.83 17.86 10.02
C TYR A 102 2.18 17.52 9.39
N GLY A 103 2.21 16.56 8.46
CA GLY A 103 3.42 16.11 7.79
C GLY A 103 4.34 15.27 8.68
N PRO A 104 5.57 14.99 8.20
CA PRO A 104 6.50 14.06 8.86
C PRO A 104 6.92 14.49 10.27
N GLY A 105 6.81 15.78 10.58
CA GLY A 105 7.22 16.35 11.87
C GLY A 105 6.25 16.07 13.02
N TYR A 106 5.10 15.45 12.78
CA TYR A 106 4.18 15.09 13.86
C TYR A 106 4.80 14.03 14.77
N SER A 107 5.02 14.38 16.04
CA SER A 107 5.86 13.61 16.96
C SER A 107 5.40 12.16 17.16
N SER A 108 4.09 11.91 17.19
CA SER A 108 3.59 10.54 17.43
C SER A 108 3.91 9.57 16.28
N LEU A 109 4.13 10.09 15.06
CA LEU A 109 4.46 9.29 13.89
C LEU A 109 5.91 8.85 13.87
N GLU A 110 6.80 9.47 14.65
CA GLU A 110 8.24 9.13 14.71
C GLU A 110 8.84 8.94 13.29
N SER A 111 8.46 9.84 12.37
CA SER A 111 8.73 9.64 10.95
C SER A 111 10.22 9.74 10.67
N GLN A 112 10.78 8.75 9.98
CA GLN A 112 12.21 8.70 9.67
C GLN A 112 12.47 8.14 8.28
N ARG A 113 13.64 8.48 7.71
CA ARG A 113 14.08 7.88 6.45
C ARG A 113 14.45 6.42 6.68
N ILE A 114 13.95 5.55 5.81
CA ILE A 114 14.26 4.12 5.81
C ILE A 114 15.72 3.92 5.40
N LYS A 115 16.47 3.17 6.22
CA LYS A 115 17.89 2.87 6.00
C LYS A 115 18.15 1.42 5.55
N GLN A 116 17.18 0.54 5.81
CA GLN A 116 17.23 -0.88 5.46
C GLN A 116 16.30 -1.18 4.29
N GLU A 117 16.43 -2.34 3.68
CA GLU A 117 15.49 -2.77 2.66
C GLU A 117 14.16 -3.20 3.31
N ILE A 118 13.05 -2.68 2.78
CA ILE A 118 11.70 -3.04 3.22
C ILE A 118 10.93 -3.46 1.97
N PRO A 119 10.20 -4.60 2.00
CA PRO A 119 9.38 -5.03 0.87
C PRO A 119 8.44 -3.94 0.37
N ASN A 120 8.18 -3.97 -0.95
CA ASN A 120 7.25 -3.07 -1.63
C ASN A 120 7.54 -1.58 -1.43
N THR A 121 8.72 -1.22 -0.93
CA THR A 121 9.06 0.15 -0.53
C THR A 121 10.27 0.65 -1.32
N PRO A 122 10.18 1.81 -2.01
CA PRO A 122 11.30 2.32 -2.79
C PRO A 122 12.44 2.84 -1.91
N LYS A 123 13.64 2.89 -2.49
CA LYS A 123 14.82 3.48 -1.84
C LYS A 123 14.55 4.94 -1.48
N ARG A 124 15.01 5.36 -0.30
CA ARG A 124 14.86 6.73 0.26
C ARG A 124 13.44 7.11 0.70
N ALA A 125 12.49 6.17 0.69
CA ALA A 125 11.19 6.35 1.31
C ALA A 125 11.32 6.65 2.82
N MET A 126 10.26 7.22 3.37
CA MET A 126 10.09 7.41 4.79
C MET A 126 9.24 6.30 5.38
N MET A 127 9.41 6.06 6.66
CA MET A 127 8.55 5.22 7.48
C MET A 127 7.95 6.09 8.57
N SER A 128 6.68 5.85 8.86
CA SER A 128 5.97 6.41 10.02
C SER A 128 5.34 5.31 10.85
N ARG A 129 5.12 5.65 12.12
CA ARG A 129 4.52 4.80 13.13
C ARG A 129 3.02 4.98 13.20
N VAL A 130 2.30 3.87 13.28
CA VAL A 130 0.89 3.83 13.66
C VAL A 130 0.75 3.50 15.15
N THR A 131 1.29 2.34 15.54
CA THR A 131 1.30 1.83 16.91
C THR A 131 2.71 1.38 17.31
N ARG A 132 2.91 0.75 18.47
CA ARG A 132 4.20 0.13 18.79
C ARG A 132 4.62 -0.91 17.75
N GLU A 133 3.66 -1.65 17.22
CA GLU A 133 3.89 -2.77 16.28
C GLU A 133 3.69 -2.37 14.83
N ILE A 134 2.77 -1.47 14.48
CA ILE A 134 2.41 -1.22 13.07
C ILE A 134 3.19 -0.02 12.52
N ARG A 135 3.74 -0.18 11.32
CA ARG A 135 4.45 0.85 10.55
C ARG A 135 3.91 0.92 9.14
N PHE A 136 4.06 2.09 8.52
CA PHE A 136 3.84 2.24 7.09
C PHE A 136 4.94 3.06 6.42
N SER A 137 5.17 2.78 5.15
CA SER A 137 6.16 3.46 4.32
C SER A 137 5.49 4.38 3.32
N TRP A 138 6.13 5.50 3.04
CA TRP A 138 5.60 6.52 2.18
C TRP A 138 6.69 7.38 1.55
N GLN A 139 6.37 8.01 0.44
CA GLN A 139 7.24 9.00 -0.19
C GLN A 139 6.39 10.12 -0.76
N ARG A 140 6.91 11.34 -0.69
CA ARG A 140 6.36 12.47 -1.43
C ARG A 140 7.21 12.68 -2.68
N ALA A 141 6.58 12.62 -3.86
CA ALA A 141 7.26 12.75 -5.14
C ALA A 141 6.51 13.73 -6.06
N GLY A 142 7.24 14.38 -6.97
CA GLY A 142 6.68 15.31 -7.96
C GLY A 142 7.09 16.78 -7.73
N SER A 143 7.46 17.45 -8.82
CA SER A 143 7.92 18.85 -8.83
C SER A 143 6.80 19.88 -9.01
N ALA A 144 5.72 19.55 -9.74
CA ALA A 144 4.59 20.46 -10.01
C ALA A 144 3.36 20.15 -9.13
N VAL A 145 3.04 18.86 -8.96
CA VAL A 145 2.06 18.38 -7.98
C VAL A 145 2.76 17.32 -7.17
N SER A 146 3.01 17.60 -5.89
CA SER A 146 3.61 16.62 -5.00
C SER A 146 2.53 15.62 -4.59
N VAL A 147 2.68 14.37 -4.99
CA VAL A 147 1.80 13.25 -4.60
C VAL A 147 2.41 12.58 -3.37
N LEU A 148 1.59 12.32 -2.35
CA LEU A 148 1.98 11.51 -1.20
C LEU A 148 1.59 10.05 -1.47
N THR A 149 2.57 9.20 -1.74
CA THR A 149 2.36 7.77 -2.02
C THR A 149 2.62 6.93 -0.78
N LEU A 150 1.66 6.09 -0.38
CA LEU A 150 1.74 5.10 0.68
C LEU A 150 2.02 3.74 0.05
N TYR A 151 3.14 3.12 0.40
CA TYR A 151 3.66 1.93 -0.30
C TYR A 151 3.32 0.61 0.40
N TRP A 152 3.56 0.55 1.71
CA TRP A 152 3.43 -0.70 2.45
C TRP A 152 3.02 -0.44 3.90
N LEU A 153 2.30 -1.40 4.47
CA LEU A 153 1.87 -1.44 5.86
C LEU A 153 2.33 -2.80 6.43
N TRP A 154 3.00 -2.80 7.57
CA TRP A 154 3.53 -4.03 8.16
C TRP A 154 3.60 -3.97 9.68
N ARG A 155 3.69 -5.16 10.30
CA ARG A 155 4.00 -5.28 11.72
C ARG A 155 5.50 -5.44 11.95
N ARG A 156 5.99 -4.84 13.03
CA ARG A 156 7.37 -5.01 13.50
C ARG A 156 7.60 -6.49 13.79
N GLY A 157 8.68 -7.04 13.24
CA GLY A 157 8.98 -8.47 13.36
C GLY A 157 8.30 -9.37 12.32
N GLU A 158 7.46 -8.86 11.41
CA GLU A 158 7.16 -9.54 10.13
C GLU A 158 8.43 -9.51 9.26
N SER A 159 9.37 -10.37 9.62
CA SER A 159 10.59 -10.64 8.87
C SER A 159 10.19 -11.44 7.63
N THR A 160 9.89 -10.77 6.53
CA THR A 160 9.71 -11.45 5.21
C THR A 160 11.05 -11.95 4.65
N THR A 161 12.17 -11.49 5.22
CA THR A 161 13.47 -12.14 5.20
C THR A 161 13.87 -12.32 6.65
N GLY A 162 14.25 -13.51 7.10
CA GLY A 162 14.49 -13.89 8.51
C GLY A 162 15.61 -13.13 9.24
N GLN A 163 15.61 -11.80 9.25
CA GLN A 163 16.43 -10.95 10.08
C GLN A 163 15.55 -10.23 11.10
N ARG A 164 15.68 -10.65 12.35
CA ARG A 164 15.20 -9.91 13.51
C ARG A 164 15.83 -8.52 13.49
N GLU A 165 15.00 -7.49 13.53
CA GLU A 165 15.43 -6.16 13.98
C GLU A 165 16.01 -6.32 15.40
N ARG A 166 17.29 -6.00 15.57
CA ARG A 166 18.00 -5.98 16.85
C ARG A 166 17.85 -4.62 17.53
#